data_AF-A0A511QZB4-F1
#
_entry.id   AF-A0A511QZB4-F1
#
_cell.length_a   1.000
_cell.length_b   1.000
_cell.length_c   1.000
_cell.angle_alpha   90.00
_cell.angle_beta   90.00
_cell.angle_gamma   90.00
#
_symmetry.space_group_name_H-M   'P 1'
#
loop_
_entity.id
_entity.type
_entity.pdbx_description
1 polymer ?
#
loop_
_entity_poly.entity_id
_entity_poly.type
_entity_poly.pdbx_seq_one_letter_code
_entity_poly.pdbx_strand_id
1 'polypeptide(L)' 'MRIEVAVMMQVHVPDDTDLDDLNLEIDETGIRFVSNGETVADVNSIEDYYIDDIDSGEYDWDEDDEE' A
#
# COMPACT_ATOMS: atom_id res chain seq x y z
N MET A 1 6.50 6.22 -22.92
CA MET A 1 5.65 5.05 -22.59
C MET A 1 5.19 5.26 -21.16
N ARG A 2 3.89 5.20 -20.89
CA ARG A 2 3.29 5.35 -19.56
C ARG A 2 2.58 4.05 -19.24
N ILE A 3 2.74 3.56 -18.02
CA ILE A 3 2.13 2.33 -17.51
C ILE A 3 1.37 2.72 -16.26
N GLU A 4 0.22 2.10 -16.04
CA GLU A 4 -0.61 2.26 -14.85
C GLU A 4 -0.69 0.90 -14.16
N VAL A 5 -0.30 0.84 -12.89
CA VAL A 5 -0.25 -0.39 -12.09
C VAL A 5 -0.92 -0.14 -10.75
N ALA A 6 -1.59 -1.16 -10.23
CA ALA A 6 -2.05 -1.17 -8.86
C ALA A 6 -1.02 -1.93 -8.02
N VAL A 7 -0.65 -1.38 -6.87
CA VAL A 7 0.31 -2.02 -5.97
C VAL A 7 -0.35 -2.22 -4.63
N MET A 8 -0.41 -3.47 -4.19
CA MET A 8 -0.78 -3.84 -2.83
C MET A 8 0.51 -4.11 -2.05
N MET A 9 0.65 -3.52 -0.87
CA MET A 9 1.84 -3.65 -0.03
C MET A 9 1.45 -4.18 1.34
N GLN A 10 2.19 -5.16 1.84
CA GLN A 10 2.11 -5.59 3.23
C GLN A 10 3.23 -4.95 4.03
N VAL A 11 2.86 -4.15 5.03
CA VAL A 11 3.80 -3.34 5.80
C VAL A 11 3.60 -3.57 7.29
N HIS A 12 4.71 -3.81 7.98
CA HIS A 12 4.70 -3.94 9.43
C HIS A 12 4.78 -2.54 10.07
N VAL A 13 3.77 -2.20 10.87
CA VAL A 13 3.72 -0.97 11.67
C VAL A 13 3.70 -1.33 13.16
N PRO A 14 4.16 -0.43 14.06
CA PRO A 14 4.05 -0.63 15.51
C PRO A 14 2.60 -0.91 15.95
N ASP A 15 2.42 -1.75 16.98
CA ASP A 15 1.09 -2.12 17.50
C ASP A 15 0.28 -0.93 18.03
N ASP A 16 0.94 0.16 18.42
CA ASP A 16 0.31 1.40 18.90
C ASP A 16 -0.03 2.40 17.78
N THR A 17 0.22 2.03 16.51
CA THR A 17 -0.07 2.89 15.37
C THR A 17 -1.57 3.09 15.22
N ASP A 18 -2.00 4.36 15.15
CA ASP A 18 -3.38 4.70 14.81
C ASP A 18 -3.59 4.53 13.31
N LEU A 19 -4.35 3.50 12.93
CA LEU A 19 -4.58 3.14 11.53
C LEU A 19 -5.59 4.07 10.84
N ASP A 20 -6.45 4.75 11.59
CA ASP A 20 -7.46 5.66 11.03
C ASP A 20 -6.80 6.94 10.49
N ASP A 21 -5.66 7.34 11.05
CA ASP A 21 -4.84 8.48 10.59
C ASP A 21 -3.63 8.06 9.74
N LEU A 22 -3.54 6.78 9.36
CA LEU A 22 -2.40 6.28 8.59
C LEU A 22 -2.43 6.82 7.16
N ASN A 23 -1.35 7.50 6.78
CA ASN A 23 -1.16 8.10 5.45
C ASN A 23 0.11 7.57 4.79
N LEU A 24 0.03 7.40 3.47
CA LEU A 24 1.16 7.06 2.62
C LEU A 24 1.76 8.33 2.00
N GLU A 25 3.00 8.62 2.32
CA GLU A 25 3.78 9.70 1.68
C GLU A 25 4.77 9.12 0.67
N ILE A 26 4.82 9.71 -0.52
CA ILE A 26 5.76 9.35 -1.58
C ILE A 26 6.46 10.63 -2.06
N ASP A 27 7.76 10.70 -1.86
CA ASP A 27 8.59 11.84 -2.24
C ASP A 27 9.98 11.40 -2.76
N GLU A 28 10.89 12.35 -2.94
CA GLU A 28 12.25 12.11 -3.44
C GLU A 28 13.09 11.18 -2.54
N THR A 29 12.71 11.04 -1.26
CA THR A 29 13.32 10.14 -0.28
C THR A 29 12.77 8.71 -0.39
N GLY A 30 11.60 8.53 -1.01
CA GLY A 30 10.93 7.24 -1.19
C GLY A 30 9.56 7.17 -0.54
N ILE A 31 9.19 5.97 -0.07
CA ILE A 31 7.88 5.65 0.52
C ILE A 31 7.97 5.70 2.05
N ARG A 32 7.03 6.40 2.69
CA ARG A 32 6.90 6.50 4.15
C ARG A 32 5.44 6.37 4.58
N PHE A 33 5.24 5.71 5.71
CA PHE A 33 3.94 5.57 6.36
C PHE A 33 3.94 6.48 7.58
N VAL A 34 2.96 7.38 7.64
CA VAL A 34 2.87 8.42 8.66
C VAL A 34 1.54 8.28 9.40
N SER A 35 1.58 8.27 10.72
CA SER A 35 0.39 8.29 11.58
C SER A 35 0.61 9.34 12.67
N ASN A 36 -0.39 10.17 12.94
CA ASN A 36 -0.32 11.29 13.88
C ASN A 36 0.82 12.29 13.59
N GLY A 37 1.25 12.38 12.32
CA GLY A 37 2.37 13.22 11.90
C GLY A 37 3.77 12.64 12.18
N GLU A 38 3.87 11.40 12.65
CA GLU A 38 5.13 10.70 12.90
C GLU A 38 5.31 9.55 11.89
N THR A 39 6.54 9.33 11.42
CA THR A 39 6.85 8.19 10.55
C THR A 39 6.86 6.90 11.37
N VAL A 40 5.96 5.99 11.04
CA VAL A 40 5.78 4.71 11.74
C VAL A 40 6.36 3.52 10.96
N ALA A 41 6.50 3.64 9.64
CA ALA A 41 7.18 2.67 8.80
C ALA A 41 7.76 3.33 7.53
N ASP A 42 8.71 2.67 6.90
CA ASP A 42 9.32 3.09 5.63
C ASP A 42 9.43 1.92 4.64
N VAL A 43 10.02 2.16 3.47
CA VAL A 43 10.19 1.14 2.43
C VAL A 43 10.89 -0.14 2.91
N ASN A 44 11.75 -0.06 3.93
CA ASN A 44 12.43 -1.24 4.49
C ASN A 44 11.53 -2.07 5.41
N SER A 45 10.38 -1.53 5.83
CA SER A 45 9.36 -2.23 6.62
C SER A 45 8.35 -3.00 5.77
N ILE A 46 8.48 -2.94 4.43
CA ILE A 46 7.64 -3.69 3.51
C ILE A 46 8.11 -5.15 3.52
N GLU A 47 7.22 -6.05 3.93
CA GLU A 47 7.51 -7.49 3.97
C GLU A 47 7.28 -8.14 2.60
N ASP A 48 6.21 -7.72 1.93
CA ASP A 48 5.82 -8.25 0.63
C ASP A 48 5.06 -7.19 -0.20
N TYR A 49 5.06 -7.36 -1.52
CA TYR A 49 4.36 -6.48 -2.45
C TYR A 49 3.84 -7.25 -3.66
N TYR A 50 2.60 -6.94 -4.06
CA TYR A 50 1.97 -7.46 -5.25
C TYR A 50 1.74 -6.32 -6.25
N ILE A 51 2.14 -6.53 -7.50
CA ILE A 51 1.92 -5.59 -8.60
C ILE A 51 0.95 -6.24 -9.56
N ASP A 52 -0.19 -5.59 -9.75
CA ASP A 52 -1.16 -5.97 -10.75
C ASP A 52 -1.15 -4.95 -11.89
N ASP A 53 -1.21 -5.45 -13.12
CA ASP A 53 -1.48 -4.61 -14.27
C ASP A 53 -2.91 -4.08 -14.14
N ILE A 54 -3.08 -2.76 -14.22
CA ILE A 54 -4.43 -2.19 -14.33
C ILE A 54 -4.89 -2.48 -15.76
N ASP A 55 -5.52 -3.64 -15.97
CA ASP A 55 -6.25 -3.86 -17.21
C ASP A 55 -7.38 -2.82 -17.23
N SER A 56 -7.27 -1.88 -18.16
CA SER A 56 -8.27 -0.83 -18.36
C SER A 56 -9.66 -1.36 -18.76
N GLY A 57 -9.82 -2.67 -18.93
CA GLY A 57 -11.10 -3.37 -19.10
C GLY A 57 -11.62 -3.93 -17.78
N GLU A 58 -12.64 -3.27 -17.23
CA GLU A 58 -13.60 -3.80 -16.23
C GLU A 58 -12.99 -4.59 -15.07
N TYR A 59 -12.72 -3.88 -13.96
CA TYR A 59 -12.54 -4.47 -12.63
C TYR A 59 -13.83 -5.21 -12.20
N ASP A 60 -13.97 -6.47 -12.57
CA ASP A 60 -14.80 -7.45 -11.85
C ASP A 60 -13.92 -8.03 -10.73
N TRP A 61 -13.98 -7.38 -9.56
CA TRP A 61 -13.54 -8.01 -8.32
C TRP A 61 -14.61 -9.03 -7.92
N ASP A 62 -14.69 -10.14 -8.64
CA ASP A 62 -15.38 -11.32 -8.13
C ASP A 62 -14.51 -11.89 -7.00
N GLU A 63 -14.87 -11.49 -5.78
CA GLU A 63 -14.49 -12.14 -4.53
C GLU A 63 -14.75 -13.64 -4.65
N ASP A 64 -13.70 -14.41 -4.90
CA ASP A 64 -13.65 -15.85 -4.69
C ASP A 64 -13.62 -16.08 -3.16
N ASP A 65 -14.77 -15.92 -2.52
CA ASP A 65 -15.02 -16.32 -1.14
C ASP A 65 -16.24 -17.26 -1.08
N GLU A 66 -15.90 -18.55 -0.92
CA GLU A 66 -16.63 -19.58 -0.16
C GLU A 66 -17.90 -20.23 -0.77
N GLU A 67 -17.74 -21.41 -1.41
CA GLU A 67 -18.36 -22.72 -1.01
C GLU A 67 -17.79 -23.94 -1.77
#